data_AF-A0A7R9AHB4-F1
#
_entry.id   AF-A0A7R9AHB4-F1
#
_cell.length_a   1.000
_cell.length_b   1.000
_cell.length_c   1.000
_cell.angle_alpha   90.00
_cell.angle_beta   90.00
_cell.angle_gamma   90.00
#
_symmetry.space_group_name_H-M   'P 1'
#
loop_
_entity.id
_entity.type
_entity.pdbx_description
1 polymer ?
#
loop_
_entity_poly.entity_id
_entity_poly.type
_entity_poly.pdbx_seq_one_letter_code
_entity_poly.pdbx_strand_id
1 'polypeptide(L)'
;MSSCISIWEQLTVLNVDRNALILSLGGGMITDLGSFAASCFKRGIAHINIPTSLLGMVDASVGGKTGIDFMGFKNHIGVFDTTCETYICSELLSTLPSRELNSVWSEIVKHYLIYDADAFQAFAKLDSKRILSNNEMQLLIERAVSIKTHFVTQDPFDKGVRKALNFGHTIGHAIESHYLSTSAPLLHGEAVAIGLIAESYISFCKGKISENELTIIVSTIHNRISLSLIYSEEFESIYLRSLQDKKNTTTINCVLLHGIGRFELDVPINREEIMLSLNHYNTSCEQYTNSSHYIATIQLPASKSESNRLLILQALSGANLKIVNFSTANDTLLLQKALNSKSLIVNIDDAGTAMRFLTSFYAMRNEHKIVKGTERMHKRPVHDLVEALHQIGFRINYLGQPGFPPIEIIPVNLVSLNNKVTIDGSISSQFISSLIMIGASLPNGLEITITGEVASKPYILLTAALMRKAGIESSINFPVITIAKQEYKTTVLSAGDDWTNASYWYSFVAISHSTELILE
;
A
#
# COMPACT_ATOMS: atom_id res chain seq x y z
N MET A 1 -2.55 -10.58 30.15
CA MET A 1 -2.75 -11.58 31.23
C MET A 1 -3.25 -12.94 30.74
N SER A 2 -4.09 -13.01 29.71
CA SER A 2 -4.57 -14.28 29.11
C SER A 2 -3.44 -15.25 28.72
N SER A 3 -2.36 -14.75 28.13
CA SER A 3 -1.21 -15.59 27.75
C SER A 3 -0.54 -16.26 28.96
N CYS A 4 -0.34 -15.53 30.07
CA CYS A 4 0.20 -16.11 31.30
C CYS A 4 -0.72 -17.17 31.90
N ILE A 5 -2.03 -16.91 31.92
CA ILE A 5 -3.03 -17.87 32.40
C ILE A 5 -2.92 -19.17 31.61
N SER A 6 -2.91 -19.09 30.28
CA SER A 6 -2.75 -20.26 29.41
C SER A 6 -1.45 -21.03 29.71
N ILE A 7 -0.32 -20.34 29.88
CA ILE A 7 0.96 -20.97 30.26
C ILE A 7 0.82 -21.69 31.60
N TRP A 8 0.32 -21.02 32.64
CA TRP A 8 0.18 -21.61 33.97
C TRP A 8 -0.81 -22.76 34.02
N GLU A 9 -1.88 -22.72 33.24
CA GLU A 9 -2.83 -23.83 33.07
C GLU A 9 -2.12 -25.05 32.48
N GLN A 10 -1.36 -24.88 31.39
CA GLN A 10 -0.62 -25.99 30.77
C GLN A 10 0.43 -26.58 31.72
N LEU A 11 1.21 -25.73 32.41
CA LEU A 11 2.17 -26.18 33.41
C LEU A 11 1.49 -26.97 34.54
N THR A 12 0.28 -26.57 34.94
CA THR A 12 -0.50 -27.25 35.98
C THR A 12 -1.03 -28.59 35.49
N VAL A 13 -1.61 -28.65 34.29
CA VAL A 13 -2.14 -29.89 33.66
C VAL A 13 -1.02 -30.93 33.48
N LEU A 14 0.17 -30.48 33.11
CA LEU A 14 1.35 -31.33 32.94
C LEU A 14 2.03 -31.70 34.27
N ASN A 15 1.48 -31.28 35.41
CA ASN A 15 2.03 -31.51 36.75
C ASN A 15 3.50 -31.05 36.91
N VAL A 16 3.88 -29.94 36.26
CA VAL A 16 5.22 -29.38 36.34
C VAL A 16 5.55 -29.01 37.79
N ASP A 17 6.68 -29.49 38.31
CA ASP A 17 7.12 -29.26 39.69
C ASP A 17 8.03 -28.04 39.84
N ARG A 18 8.48 -27.77 41.07
CA ARG A 18 9.32 -26.59 41.40
C ARG A 18 10.77 -26.68 40.90
N ASN A 19 11.22 -27.88 40.54
CA ASN A 19 12.57 -28.14 40.04
C ASN A 19 12.61 -28.08 38.51
N ALA A 20 11.48 -27.78 37.87
CA ALA A 20 11.40 -27.60 36.42
C ALA A 20 12.15 -26.35 35.95
N LEU A 21 12.45 -26.36 34.66
CA LEU A 21 13.13 -25.29 33.94
C LEU A 21 12.25 -24.82 32.77
N ILE A 22 12.00 -23.52 32.68
CA ILE A 22 11.37 -22.90 31.51
C ILE A 22 12.43 -22.39 30.55
N LEU A 23 12.35 -22.79 29.28
CA LEU A 23 13.19 -22.27 28.21
C LEU A 23 12.37 -21.32 27.34
N SER A 24 12.76 -20.04 27.31
CA SER A 24 12.09 -19.01 26.52
C SER A 24 12.84 -18.77 25.22
N LEU A 25 12.38 -19.38 24.12
CA LEU A 25 12.94 -19.22 22.78
C LEU A 25 12.10 -18.23 21.96
N GLY A 26 12.61 -17.01 21.75
CA GLY A 26 11.93 -16.00 20.94
C GLY A 26 12.51 -14.60 21.08
N GLY A 27 11.85 -13.58 20.53
CA GLY A 27 12.24 -12.18 20.72
C GLY A 27 11.93 -11.68 22.14
N GLY A 28 12.15 -10.37 22.38
CA GLY A 28 11.99 -9.74 23.70
C GLY A 28 10.63 -10.01 24.39
N MET A 29 9.54 -10.02 23.62
CA MET A 29 8.20 -10.33 24.17
C MET A 29 8.11 -11.75 24.75
N ILE A 30 8.70 -12.74 24.07
CA ILE A 30 8.68 -14.14 24.52
C ILE A 30 9.57 -14.33 25.75
N THR A 31 10.75 -13.72 25.75
CA THR A 31 11.65 -13.78 26.91
C THR A 31 11.03 -13.11 28.13
N ASP A 32 10.40 -11.94 27.97
CA ASP A 32 9.71 -11.25 29.07
C ASP A 32 8.52 -12.07 29.58
N LEU A 33 7.65 -12.56 28.69
CA LEU A 33 6.48 -13.35 29.08
C LEU A 33 6.87 -14.67 29.77
N GLY A 34 7.87 -15.37 29.22
CA GLY A 34 8.34 -16.65 29.73
C GLY A 34 9.01 -16.49 31.10
N SER A 35 9.88 -15.50 31.26
CA SER A 35 10.45 -15.14 32.56
C SER A 35 9.35 -14.80 33.57
N PHE A 36 8.37 -13.96 33.21
CA PHE A 36 7.32 -13.53 34.15
C PHE A 36 6.49 -14.71 34.61
N ALA A 37 6.11 -15.58 33.66
CA ALA A 37 5.37 -16.79 33.96
C ALA A 37 6.17 -17.72 34.90
N ALA A 38 7.47 -17.87 34.67
CA ALA A 38 8.37 -18.67 35.51
C ALA A 38 8.51 -18.09 36.93
N SER A 39 8.70 -16.77 37.06
CA SER A 39 8.84 -16.09 38.34
C SER A 39 7.60 -16.20 39.22
N CYS A 40 6.41 -16.28 38.61
CA CYS A 40 5.15 -16.41 39.34
C CYS A 40 4.76 -17.87 39.62
N PHE A 41 5.05 -18.80 38.72
CA PHE A 41 4.60 -20.19 38.86
C PHE A 41 5.26 -20.85 40.06
N LYS A 42 4.45 -21.42 40.96
CA LYS A 42 4.91 -22.02 42.25
C LYS A 42 5.82 -21.10 43.08
N ARG A 43 5.65 -19.78 42.95
CA ARG A 43 6.48 -18.73 43.58
C ARG A 43 7.92 -18.66 43.06
N GLY A 44 8.11 -19.05 41.81
CA GLY A 44 9.39 -19.00 41.12
C GLY A 44 9.90 -20.40 40.80
N ILE A 45 10.20 -20.61 39.53
CA ILE A 45 10.98 -21.75 39.04
C ILE A 45 12.13 -21.26 38.15
N ALA A 46 13.11 -22.13 37.92
CA ALA A 46 14.26 -21.79 37.09
C ALA A 46 13.83 -21.47 35.65
N HIS A 47 14.51 -20.52 35.02
CA HIS A 47 14.28 -20.19 33.62
C HIS A 47 15.58 -19.77 32.92
N ILE A 48 15.61 -19.97 31.60
CA ILE A 48 16.69 -19.59 30.69
C ILE A 48 16.09 -18.86 29.49
N ASN A 49 16.74 -17.79 29.05
CA ASN A 49 16.36 -17.03 27.86
C ASN A 49 17.26 -17.38 26.67
N ILE A 50 16.64 -17.62 25.51
CA ILE A 50 17.31 -17.85 24.23
C ILE A 50 16.75 -16.83 23.22
N PRO A 51 17.24 -15.58 23.25
CA PRO A 51 16.73 -14.52 22.39
C PRO A 51 16.98 -14.80 20.91
N THR A 52 15.93 -14.68 20.08
CA THR A 52 15.99 -14.89 18.62
C THR A 52 15.88 -13.59 17.82
N SER A 53 15.68 -12.45 18.48
CA SER A 53 15.71 -11.13 17.87
C SER A 53 16.88 -10.31 18.41
N LEU A 54 17.38 -9.37 17.62
CA LEU A 54 18.48 -8.50 18.04
C LEU A 54 18.10 -7.72 19.31
N LEU A 55 16.84 -7.27 19.43
CA LEU A 55 16.33 -6.59 20.63
C LEU A 55 16.38 -7.49 21.86
N GLY A 56 15.98 -8.76 21.68
CA GLY A 56 16.09 -9.77 22.73
C GLY A 56 17.54 -9.94 23.18
N MET A 57 18.49 -10.00 22.25
CA MET A 57 19.90 -10.24 22.53
C MET A 57 20.58 -9.07 23.25
N VAL A 58 20.33 -7.82 22.84
CA VAL A 58 21.05 -6.64 23.36
C VAL A 58 20.36 -5.98 24.55
N ASP A 59 19.04 -6.18 24.69
CA ASP A 59 18.24 -5.49 25.69
C ASP A 59 17.32 -6.45 26.45
N ALA A 60 16.17 -6.87 25.90
CA ALA A 60 15.07 -7.44 26.68
C ALA A 60 15.44 -8.68 27.53
N SER A 61 16.25 -9.61 27.01
CA SER A 61 16.61 -10.83 27.74
C SER A 61 17.67 -10.63 28.84
N VAL A 62 18.20 -9.41 28.97
CA VAL A 62 19.28 -9.05 29.89
C VAL A 62 18.78 -8.03 30.91
N GLY A 63 19.02 -8.27 32.20
CA GLY A 63 18.77 -7.31 33.27
C GLY A 63 17.54 -7.59 34.15
N GLY A 64 16.88 -8.73 33.97
CA GLY A 64 15.94 -9.30 34.93
C GLY A 64 14.67 -8.48 35.18
N LYS A 65 14.30 -7.57 34.27
CA LYS A 65 12.99 -6.94 34.28
C LYS A 65 12.08 -7.79 33.41
N THR A 66 10.99 -8.26 33.99
CA THR A 66 10.05 -9.11 33.27
C THR A 66 8.62 -8.73 33.64
N GLY A 67 7.72 -8.73 32.67
CA GLY A 67 6.36 -8.30 32.90
C GLY A 67 5.46 -8.48 31.69
N ILE A 68 4.24 -7.97 31.85
CA ILE A 68 3.19 -8.01 30.84
C ILE A 68 2.46 -6.67 30.77
N ASP A 69 1.87 -6.44 29.61
CA ASP A 69 0.99 -5.31 29.38
C ASP A 69 -0.34 -5.50 30.12
N PHE A 70 -0.89 -4.40 30.65
CA PHE A 70 -2.15 -4.39 31.38
C PHE A 70 -2.95 -3.13 31.07
N MET A 71 -4.21 -3.31 30.64
CA MET A 71 -5.14 -2.21 30.31
C MET A 71 -4.55 -1.16 29.34
N GLY A 72 -3.77 -1.59 28.35
CA GLY A 72 -3.13 -0.70 27.36
C GLY A 72 -1.83 -0.05 27.84
N PHE A 73 -1.37 -0.33 29.06
CA PHE A 73 -0.09 0.14 29.59
C PHE A 73 0.99 -0.93 29.45
N LYS A 74 2.13 -0.53 28.89
CA LYS A 74 3.27 -1.42 28.66
C LYS A 74 3.98 -1.84 29.95
N ASN A 75 4.29 -3.14 30.06
CA ASN A 75 5.07 -3.72 31.17
C ASN A 75 4.60 -3.22 32.55
N HIS A 76 3.28 -3.09 32.72
CA HIS A 76 2.70 -2.43 33.89
C HIS A 76 2.63 -3.36 35.10
N ILE A 77 2.47 -4.67 34.85
CA ILE A 77 2.55 -5.72 35.87
C ILE A 77 3.81 -6.53 35.60
N GLY A 78 4.70 -6.65 36.58
CA GLY A 78 5.99 -7.31 36.40
C GLY A 78 6.72 -7.59 37.70
N VAL A 79 7.86 -8.27 37.60
CA VAL A 79 8.78 -8.57 38.70
C VAL A 79 10.23 -8.33 38.27
N PHE A 80 11.10 -8.15 39.25
CA PHE A 80 12.54 -8.23 39.04
C PHE A 80 12.99 -9.65 39.37
N ASP A 81 13.33 -10.42 38.34
CA ASP A 81 13.79 -11.79 38.47
C ASP A 81 14.86 -12.08 37.41
N THR A 82 16.01 -12.59 37.85
CA THR A 82 17.15 -12.85 36.97
C THR A 82 17.11 -14.28 36.47
N THR A 83 17.16 -14.45 35.15
CA THR A 83 17.33 -15.74 34.48
C THR A 83 18.59 -16.46 34.96
N CYS A 84 18.56 -17.80 34.97
CA CYS A 84 19.74 -18.60 35.31
C CYS A 84 20.87 -18.33 34.32
N GLU A 85 20.54 -18.35 33.03
CA GLU A 85 21.47 -18.09 31.93
C GLU A 85 20.72 -17.43 30.76
N THR A 86 21.47 -16.74 29.88
CA THR A 86 20.98 -16.23 28.60
C THR A 86 21.91 -16.71 27.49
N TYR A 87 21.39 -17.44 26.52
CA TYR A 87 22.15 -17.95 25.37
C TYR A 87 21.93 -17.08 24.14
N ILE A 88 22.97 -16.35 23.74
CA ILE A 88 22.95 -15.47 22.58
C ILE A 88 23.61 -16.18 21.39
N CYS A 89 22.87 -16.33 20.29
CA CYS A 89 23.35 -16.96 19.05
C CYS A 89 23.08 -16.01 17.88
N SER A 90 24.11 -15.29 17.43
CA SER A 90 23.99 -14.28 16.37
C SER A 90 23.54 -14.86 15.03
N GLU A 91 23.77 -16.15 14.77
CA GLU A 91 23.36 -16.86 13.57
C GLU A 91 21.83 -16.88 13.37
N LEU A 92 21.05 -16.80 14.46
CA LEU A 92 19.58 -16.74 14.41
C LEU A 92 19.08 -15.47 13.72
N LEU A 93 19.89 -14.40 13.70
CA LEU A 93 19.55 -13.13 13.06
C LEU A 93 19.47 -13.23 11.53
N SER A 94 20.05 -14.26 10.92
CA SER A 94 19.99 -14.50 9.47
C SER A 94 18.57 -14.68 8.93
N THR A 95 17.62 -15.04 9.80
CA THR A 95 16.20 -15.21 9.46
C THR A 95 15.30 -14.07 9.92
N LEU A 96 15.85 -13.08 10.62
CA LEU A 96 15.10 -11.96 11.18
C LEU A 96 14.74 -10.95 10.08
N PRO A 97 13.47 -10.49 9.99
CA PRO A 97 13.10 -9.45 9.03
C PRO A 97 13.97 -8.19 9.17
N SER A 98 14.35 -7.57 8.06
CA SER A 98 15.24 -6.41 8.06
C SER A 98 14.70 -5.23 8.87
N ARG A 99 13.37 -5.02 8.91
CA ARG A 99 12.73 -3.98 9.74
C ARG A 99 12.98 -4.21 11.23
N GLU A 100 12.83 -5.46 11.69
CA GLU A 100 13.09 -5.84 13.09
C GLU A 100 14.57 -5.64 13.44
N LEU A 101 15.49 -6.07 12.57
CA LEU A 101 16.92 -5.88 12.76
C LEU A 101 17.30 -4.39 12.81
N ASN A 102 16.81 -3.59 11.86
CA ASN A 102 17.13 -2.18 11.75
C ASN A 102 16.60 -1.37 12.93
N SER A 103 15.42 -1.70 13.44
CA SER A 103 14.83 -0.97 14.57
C SER A 103 15.74 -0.94 15.80
N VAL A 104 16.56 -1.98 16.02
CA VAL A 104 17.37 -2.16 17.24
C VAL A 104 18.66 -1.34 17.22
N TRP A 105 19.04 -0.77 16.07
CA TRP A 105 20.18 0.15 16.03
C TRP A 105 20.02 1.32 17.00
N SER A 106 18.79 1.73 17.32
CA SER A 106 18.52 2.78 18.30
C SER A 106 18.98 2.39 19.71
N GLU A 107 18.73 1.16 20.15
CA GLU A 107 19.16 0.67 21.48
C GLU A 107 20.69 0.61 21.60
N ILE A 108 21.35 0.16 20.54
CA ILE A 108 22.82 0.10 20.48
C ILE A 108 23.40 1.52 20.50
N VAL A 109 22.85 2.42 19.67
CA VAL A 109 23.26 3.83 19.64
C VAL A 109 23.04 4.47 21.01
N LYS A 110 21.88 4.25 21.65
CA LYS A 110 21.59 4.72 23.01
C LYS A 110 22.67 4.30 23.99
N HIS A 111 23.05 3.02 24.01
CA HIS A 111 24.11 2.52 24.91
C HIS A 111 25.43 3.26 24.72
N TYR A 112 25.83 3.54 23.47
CA TYR A 112 27.05 4.31 23.22
C TYR A 112 26.90 5.78 23.64
N LEU A 113 25.77 6.42 23.34
CA LEU A 113 25.53 7.82 23.69
C LEU A 113 25.58 8.09 25.19
N ILE A 114 25.19 7.13 26.04
CA ILE A 114 25.19 7.30 27.49
C ILE A 114 26.45 6.78 28.19
N TYR A 115 27.36 6.08 27.49
CA TYR A 115 28.48 5.39 28.14
C TYR A 115 29.81 5.40 27.38
N ASP A 116 29.79 5.28 26.05
CA ASP A 116 30.98 4.99 25.25
C ASP A 116 31.08 5.88 24.00
N ALA A 117 31.71 7.04 24.17
CA ALA A 117 31.87 8.01 23.10
C ALA A 117 32.76 7.50 21.96
N ASP A 118 33.79 6.71 22.26
CA ASP A 118 34.69 6.17 21.25
C ASP A 118 33.98 5.12 20.39
N ALA A 119 33.18 4.24 21.00
CA ALA A 119 32.35 3.29 20.25
C ALA A 119 31.30 4.01 19.41
N PHE A 120 30.67 5.08 19.91
CA PHE A 120 29.76 5.89 19.11
C PHE A 120 30.46 6.48 17.88
N GLN A 121 31.64 7.10 18.05
CA GLN A 121 32.42 7.68 16.97
C GLN A 121 32.85 6.63 15.93
N ALA A 122 33.23 5.43 16.37
CA ALA A 122 33.53 4.32 15.47
C ALA A 122 32.27 3.86 14.71
N PHE A 123 31.14 3.72 15.42
CA PHE A 123 29.87 3.29 14.83
C PHE A 123 29.33 4.30 13.80
N ALA A 124 29.41 5.60 14.09
CA ALA A 124 28.98 6.67 13.19
C ALA A 124 29.76 6.70 11.86
N LYS A 125 31.00 6.20 11.84
CA LYS A 125 31.86 6.12 10.63
C LYS A 125 31.63 4.85 9.81
N LEU A 126 30.93 3.85 10.35
CA LEU A 126 30.64 2.63 9.61
C LEU A 126 29.61 2.91 8.52
N ASP A 127 29.93 2.54 7.28
CA ASP A 127 29.00 2.57 6.16
C ASP A 127 27.72 1.81 6.53
N SER A 128 26.58 2.52 6.50
CA SER A 128 25.30 1.98 6.90
C SER A 128 24.74 0.93 5.94
N LYS A 129 25.24 0.91 4.69
CA LYS A 129 24.88 -0.12 3.70
C LYS A 129 25.74 -1.37 3.81
N ARG A 130 26.79 -1.35 4.64
CA ARG A 130 27.69 -2.49 4.83
C ARG A 130 26.99 -3.59 5.63
N ILE A 131 26.92 -4.77 5.05
CA ILE A 131 26.49 -5.97 5.75
C ILE A 131 27.59 -6.37 6.74
N LEU A 132 27.25 -6.43 8.03
CA LEU A 132 28.17 -6.92 9.05
C LEU A 132 28.29 -8.44 8.94
N SER A 133 29.51 -8.96 9.07
CA SER A 133 29.73 -10.39 9.26
C SER A 133 29.17 -10.87 10.61
N ASN A 134 28.92 -12.18 10.74
CA ASN A 134 28.44 -12.76 12.01
C ASN A 134 29.37 -12.43 13.19
N ASN A 135 30.69 -12.46 12.99
CA ASN A 135 31.66 -12.10 14.02
C ASN A 135 31.57 -10.62 14.43
N GLU A 136 31.39 -9.72 13.46
CA GLU A 136 31.22 -8.29 13.77
C GLU A 136 29.90 -8.03 14.51
N MET A 137 28.83 -8.71 14.11
CA MET A 137 27.53 -8.64 14.80
C MET A 137 27.64 -9.18 16.23
N GLN A 138 28.31 -10.31 16.42
CA GLN A 138 28.56 -10.92 17.73
C GLN A 138 29.32 -9.97 18.66
N LEU A 139 30.43 -9.37 18.19
CA LEU A 139 31.20 -8.39 18.98
C LEU A 139 30.36 -7.16 19.35
N LEU A 140 29.50 -6.71 18.44
CA LEU A 140 28.59 -5.59 18.69
C LEU A 140 27.58 -5.94 19.78
N ILE A 141 26.98 -7.14 19.72
CA ILE A 141 26.02 -7.62 20.72
C ILE A 141 26.71 -7.75 22.08
N GLU A 142 27.90 -8.33 22.13
CA GLU A 142 28.71 -8.44 23.35
C GLU A 142 28.98 -7.08 23.99
N ARG A 143 29.33 -6.07 23.17
CA ARG A 143 29.54 -4.71 23.67
C ARG A 143 28.25 -4.12 24.23
N ALA A 144 27.13 -4.23 23.52
CA ALA A 144 25.84 -3.71 23.98
C ALA A 144 25.40 -4.37 25.31
N VAL A 145 25.53 -5.70 25.42
CA VAL A 145 25.24 -6.47 26.63
C VAL A 145 26.16 -6.09 27.79
N SER A 146 27.46 -5.87 27.51
CA SER A 146 28.42 -5.42 28.52
C SER A 146 28.04 -4.07 29.11
N ILE A 147 27.62 -3.12 28.27
CA ILE A 147 27.17 -1.79 28.72
C ILE A 147 25.91 -1.93 29.58
N LYS A 148 24.90 -2.67 29.12
CA LYS A 148 23.68 -2.89 29.90
C LYS A 148 23.98 -3.55 31.25
N THR A 149 24.81 -4.58 31.26
CA THR A 149 25.24 -5.29 32.48
C THR A 149 25.95 -4.37 33.46
N HIS A 150 26.76 -3.41 32.98
CA HIS A 150 27.41 -2.42 33.82
C HIS A 150 26.41 -1.58 34.64
N PHE A 151 25.33 -1.11 34.01
CA PHE A 151 24.26 -0.37 34.69
C PHE A 151 23.41 -1.25 35.62
N VAL A 152 23.02 -2.44 35.14
CA VAL A 152 22.21 -3.39 35.91
C VAL A 152 22.92 -3.82 37.20
N THR A 153 24.23 -4.09 37.12
CA THR A 153 25.01 -4.57 38.28
C THR A 153 25.12 -3.50 39.36
N GLN A 154 25.20 -2.23 38.97
CA GLN A 154 25.26 -1.10 39.91
C GLN A 154 23.89 -0.76 40.53
N ASP A 155 22.82 -0.93 39.77
CA ASP A 155 21.47 -0.59 40.21
C ASP A 155 20.45 -1.63 39.72
N PRO A 156 20.38 -2.81 40.38
CA PRO A 156 19.52 -3.91 39.95
C PRO A 156 18.04 -3.57 39.91
N PHE A 157 17.59 -2.64 40.76
CA PHE A 157 16.18 -2.29 40.94
C PHE A 157 15.77 -0.97 40.28
N ASP A 158 16.62 -0.39 39.43
CA ASP A 158 16.32 0.79 38.60
C ASP A 158 15.93 2.05 39.39
N LYS A 159 16.63 2.32 40.49
CA LYS A 159 16.35 3.48 41.37
C LYS A 159 17.30 4.67 41.16
N GLY A 160 18.40 4.48 40.46
CA GLY A 160 19.48 5.44 40.26
C GLY A 160 20.10 5.31 38.88
N VAL A 161 21.37 4.90 38.80
CA VAL A 161 22.17 4.97 37.57
C VAL A 161 21.59 4.15 36.41
N ARG A 162 20.83 3.06 36.68
CA ARG A 162 20.21 2.25 35.63
C ARG A 162 19.14 3.01 34.85
N LYS A 163 18.58 4.08 35.42
CA LYS A 163 17.66 4.98 34.71
C LYS A 163 18.28 5.55 33.43
N ALA A 164 19.60 5.65 33.33
CA ALA A 164 20.31 6.11 32.13
C ALA A 164 19.92 5.33 30.87
N LEU A 165 19.57 4.05 31.00
CA LEU A 165 19.07 3.21 29.91
C LEU A 165 17.73 3.69 29.33
N ASN A 166 17.07 4.67 29.95
CA ASN A 166 15.85 5.30 29.46
C ASN A 166 16.11 6.59 28.66
N PHE A 167 17.35 6.88 28.25
CA PHE A 167 17.61 7.94 27.29
C PHE A 167 16.89 7.66 25.97
N GLY A 168 16.16 8.65 25.46
CA GLY A 168 15.27 8.52 24.29
C GLY A 168 13.94 7.81 24.57
N HIS A 169 13.72 7.27 25.77
CA HIS A 169 12.53 6.47 26.06
C HIS A 169 11.35 7.30 26.59
N THR A 170 11.57 8.52 27.09
CA THR A 170 10.47 9.35 27.62
C THR A 170 9.57 9.80 26.48
N ILE A 171 10.17 10.40 25.45
CA ILE A 171 9.44 10.78 24.24
C ILE A 171 9.18 9.54 23.37
N GLY A 172 10.13 8.61 23.30
CA GLY A 172 10.00 7.37 22.52
C GLY A 172 8.80 6.51 22.96
N HIS A 173 8.60 6.26 24.25
CA HIS A 173 7.43 5.49 24.72
C HIS A 173 6.12 6.24 24.50
N ALA A 174 6.11 7.57 24.57
CA ALA A 174 4.93 8.37 24.29
C ALA A 174 4.50 8.22 22.82
N ILE A 175 5.48 8.26 21.90
CA ILE A 175 5.30 7.98 20.47
C ILE A 175 4.86 6.54 20.24
N GLU A 176 5.54 5.56 20.83
CA GLU A 176 5.19 4.15 20.70
C GLU A 176 3.73 3.89 21.12
N SER A 177 3.33 4.45 22.27
CA SER A 177 1.98 4.33 22.80
C SER A 177 0.93 5.02 21.94
N HIS A 178 1.31 6.10 21.24
CA HIS A 178 0.44 6.80 20.28
C HIS A 178 0.15 5.94 19.06
N TYR A 179 1.19 5.36 18.46
CA TYR A 179 1.06 4.58 17.23
C TYR A 179 0.54 3.15 17.46
N LEU A 180 0.57 2.63 18.70
CA LEU A 180 0.22 1.23 19.02
C LEU A 180 -1.17 0.81 18.53
N SER A 181 -2.16 1.72 18.57
CA SER A 181 -3.55 1.45 18.15
C SER A 181 -3.87 1.90 16.73
N THR A 182 -2.87 2.33 15.95
CA THR A 182 -3.07 2.83 14.58
C THR A 182 -2.93 1.70 13.55
N SER A 183 -3.28 1.98 12.29
CA SER A 183 -3.06 1.04 11.18
C SER A 183 -1.59 0.85 10.81
N ALA A 184 -0.68 1.66 11.38
CA ALA A 184 0.76 1.64 11.11
C ALA A 184 1.55 1.72 12.44
N PRO A 185 1.53 0.67 13.27
CA PRO A 185 2.28 0.68 14.52
C PRO A 185 3.79 0.74 14.26
N LEU A 186 4.47 1.56 15.07
CA LEU A 186 5.92 1.61 15.12
C LEU A 186 6.47 0.44 15.94
N LEU A 187 7.60 -0.11 15.50
CA LEU A 187 8.39 -0.99 16.35
C LEU A 187 9.00 -0.19 17.50
N HIS A 188 9.25 -0.85 18.63
CA HIS A 188 9.85 -0.22 19.81
C HIS A 188 11.11 0.57 19.46
N GLY A 189 12.03 -0.06 18.73
CA GLY A 189 13.29 0.58 18.34
C GLY A 189 13.12 1.76 17.37
N GLU A 190 12.07 1.78 16.55
CA GLU A 190 11.75 2.93 15.69
C GLU A 190 11.28 4.12 16.55
N ALA A 191 10.40 3.86 17.53
CA ALA A 191 9.92 4.90 18.44
C ALA A 191 11.05 5.45 19.34
N VAL A 192 11.93 4.56 19.85
CA VAL A 192 13.14 4.97 20.60
C VAL A 192 14.09 5.78 19.73
N ALA A 193 14.25 5.47 18.44
CA ALA A 193 15.08 6.27 17.53
C ALA A 193 14.59 7.72 17.43
N ILE A 194 13.27 7.92 17.29
CA ILE A 194 12.65 9.26 17.27
C ILE A 194 12.88 9.96 18.62
N GLY A 195 12.68 9.24 19.71
CA GLY A 195 12.93 9.75 21.06
C GLY A 195 14.39 10.15 21.30
N LEU A 196 15.37 9.41 20.76
CA LEU A 196 16.79 9.77 20.82
C LEU A 196 17.07 11.09 20.09
N ILE A 197 16.49 11.30 18.92
CA ILE A 197 16.61 12.57 18.18
C ILE A 197 16.00 13.71 19.00
N ALA A 198 14.78 13.52 19.49
CA ALA A 198 14.05 14.52 20.24
C ALA A 198 14.75 14.90 21.56
N GLU A 199 15.14 13.91 22.37
CA GLU A 199 15.81 14.14 23.66
C GLU A 199 17.25 14.67 23.46
N SER A 200 17.93 14.33 22.35
CA SER A 200 19.21 14.96 21.97
C SER A 200 19.03 16.43 21.62
N TYR A 201 17.98 16.78 20.87
CA TYR A 201 17.66 18.17 20.56
C TYR A 201 17.37 18.99 21.83
N ILE A 202 16.63 18.42 22.78
CA ILE A 202 16.40 19.08 24.09
C ILE A 202 17.73 19.24 24.85
N SER A 203 18.62 18.24 24.81
CA SER A 203 19.96 18.34 25.38
C SER A 203 20.75 19.50 24.77
N PHE A 204 20.65 19.71 23.45
CA PHE A 204 21.25 20.83 22.74
C PHE A 204 20.65 22.18 23.15
N CYS A 205 19.32 22.31 23.18
CA CYS A 205 18.65 23.54 23.60
C CYS A 205 19.00 23.96 25.03
N LYS A 206 19.29 22.99 25.92
CA LYS A 206 19.76 23.23 27.29
C LYS A 206 21.28 23.42 27.41
N GLY A 207 22.01 23.49 26.29
CA GLY A 207 23.46 23.72 26.25
C GLY A 207 24.30 22.55 26.76
N LYS A 208 23.75 21.33 26.80
CA LYS A 208 24.43 20.15 27.34
C LYS A 208 25.21 19.34 26.29
N ILE A 209 24.89 19.53 25.01
CA ILE A 209 25.67 19.02 23.87
C ILE A 209 25.86 20.13 22.84
N SER A 210 26.89 20.01 22.01
CA SER A 210 27.13 20.91 20.88
C SER A 210 26.24 20.61 19.67
N GLU A 211 26.08 21.59 18.77
CA GLU A 211 25.37 21.41 17.50
C GLU A 211 26.01 20.31 16.63
N ASN A 212 27.35 20.19 16.67
CA ASN A 212 28.07 19.14 15.97
C ASN A 212 27.75 17.74 16.53
N GLU A 213 27.68 17.59 17.86
CA GLU A 213 27.26 16.33 18.48
C GLU A 213 25.82 15.98 18.09
N LEU A 214 24.88 16.94 18.16
CA LEU A 214 23.51 16.74 17.72
C LEU A 214 23.45 16.27 16.26
N THR A 215 24.18 16.93 15.36
CA THR A 215 24.22 16.60 13.93
C THR A 215 24.73 15.17 13.69
N ILE A 216 25.79 14.76 14.39
CA ILE A 216 26.33 13.40 14.26
C ILE A 216 25.35 12.36 14.83
N ILE A 217 24.66 12.66 15.92
CA ILE A 217 23.61 11.77 16.49
C ILE A 217 22.48 11.57 15.48
N VAL A 218 21.93 12.67 14.97
CA VAL A 218 20.80 12.66 14.03
C VAL A 218 21.17 11.91 12.74
N SER A 219 22.32 12.23 12.14
CA SER A 219 22.79 11.56 10.93
C SER A 219 23.04 10.06 11.16
N THR A 220 23.63 9.67 12.29
CA THR A 220 23.88 8.26 12.63
C THR A 220 22.59 7.46 12.72
N ILE A 221 21.53 8.04 13.30
CA ILE A 221 20.22 7.38 13.42
C ILE A 221 19.54 7.25 12.05
N HIS A 222 19.42 8.35 11.29
CA HIS A 222 18.78 8.35 9.96
C HIS A 222 19.49 7.42 8.95
N ASN A 223 20.80 7.28 9.06
CA ASN A 223 21.55 6.37 8.19
C ASN A 223 21.21 4.89 8.42
N ARG A 224 20.63 4.53 9.58
CA ARG A 224 20.41 3.13 10.01
C ARG A 224 18.94 2.74 10.07
N ILE A 225 18.07 3.70 10.36
CA ILE A 225 16.65 3.47 10.60
C ILE A 225 15.86 4.38 9.67
N SER A 226 14.98 3.78 8.87
CA SER A 226 14.03 4.54 8.05
C SER A 226 12.93 5.08 8.95
N LEU A 227 12.86 6.41 9.06
CA LEU A 227 11.93 7.12 9.93
C LEU A 227 10.96 7.96 9.11
N SER A 228 9.71 8.03 9.55
CA SER A 228 8.62 8.76 8.87
C SER A 228 8.24 10.01 9.66
N LEU A 229 7.74 11.02 8.95
CA LEU A 229 7.21 12.24 9.56
C LEU A 229 6.07 11.92 10.53
N ILE A 230 6.02 12.67 11.62
CA ILE A 230 4.87 12.69 12.54
C ILE A 230 4.03 13.91 12.18
N TYR A 231 2.73 13.75 11.97
CA TYR A 231 1.89 14.90 11.62
C TYR A 231 1.79 15.86 12.80
N SER A 232 1.80 17.17 12.53
CA SER A 232 1.85 18.19 13.60
C SER A 232 0.60 18.15 14.50
N GLU A 233 -0.53 17.69 13.96
CA GLU A 233 -1.77 17.45 14.69
C GLU A 233 -1.64 16.33 15.73
N GLU A 234 -0.66 15.43 15.58
CA GLU A 234 -0.42 14.30 16.50
C GLU A 234 0.43 14.70 17.72
N PHE A 235 1.13 15.84 17.65
CA PHE A 235 2.10 16.24 18.69
C PHE A 235 1.45 16.38 20.06
N GLU A 236 0.23 16.93 20.12
CA GLU A 236 -0.49 17.09 21.38
C GLU A 236 -0.83 15.74 22.01
N SER A 237 -1.22 14.75 21.20
CA SER A 237 -1.52 13.40 21.71
C SER A 237 -0.26 12.74 22.28
N ILE A 238 0.87 12.89 21.59
CA ILE A 238 2.18 12.40 22.06
C ILE A 238 2.56 13.07 23.38
N TYR A 239 2.41 14.39 23.49
CA TYR A 239 2.66 15.11 24.74
C TYR A 239 1.79 14.58 25.89
N LEU A 240 0.48 14.42 25.68
CA LEU A 240 -0.42 13.92 26.72
C LEU A 240 -0.03 12.52 27.21
N ARG A 241 0.49 11.66 26.33
CA ARG A 241 0.99 10.32 26.69
C ARG A 241 2.28 10.37 27.50
N SER A 242 3.15 11.35 27.25
CA SER A 242 4.39 11.53 28.03
C SER A 242 4.14 11.85 29.51
N LEU A 243 2.96 12.39 29.86
CA LEU A 243 2.56 12.65 31.25
C LEU A 243 2.40 11.36 32.09
N GLN A 244 2.21 10.21 31.44
CA GLN A 244 1.99 8.92 32.10
C GLN A 244 3.27 8.08 32.26
N ASP A 245 4.44 8.64 31.94
CA ASP A 245 5.73 7.95 32.12
C ASP A 245 5.98 7.65 33.62
N LYS A 246 6.46 6.42 33.90
CA LYS A 246 6.73 5.90 35.25
C LYS A 246 7.78 6.70 36.03
N LYS A 247 8.62 7.49 35.33
CA LYS A 247 9.64 8.37 35.93
C LYS A 247 9.09 9.71 36.42
N ASN A 248 7.85 10.04 36.05
CA ASN A 248 7.27 11.35 36.35
C ASN A 248 6.99 11.50 37.85
N THR A 249 7.23 12.71 38.34
CA THR A 249 6.84 13.12 39.70
C THR A 249 5.70 14.13 39.58
N THR A 250 6.00 15.42 39.71
CA THR A 250 5.11 16.54 39.36
C THR A 250 5.40 17.11 37.96
N THR A 251 6.54 16.74 37.38
CA THR A 251 7.01 17.15 36.04
C THR A 251 7.45 15.94 35.23
N ILE A 252 7.49 16.08 33.90
CA ILE A 252 8.03 15.06 33.00
C ILE A 252 9.56 15.07 33.14
N ASN A 253 10.15 13.94 33.49
CA ASN A 253 11.58 13.81 33.76
C ASN A 253 12.25 12.92 32.71
N CYS A 254 13.25 13.47 32.02
CA CYS A 254 14.06 12.77 31.02
C CYS A 254 15.46 12.45 31.53
N VAL A 255 16.11 11.51 30.85
CA VAL A 255 17.57 11.45 30.83
C VAL A 255 18.02 12.32 29.67
N LEU A 256 18.96 13.23 29.89
CA LEU A 256 19.54 14.05 28.81
C LEU A 256 21.05 13.83 28.73
N LEU A 257 21.63 14.06 27.57
CA LEU A 257 23.09 13.96 27.40
C LEU A 257 23.80 15.16 28.02
N HIS A 258 25.04 14.94 28.48
CA HIS A 258 25.97 15.99 28.91
C HIS A 258 27.31 15.80 28.19
N GLY A 259 27.28 15.96 26.86
CA GLY A 259 28.27 15.42 25.93
C GLY A 259 28.05 13.93 25.66
N ILE A 260 28.54 13.45 24.53
CA ILE A 260 28.45 12.02 24.18
C ILE A 260 29.23 11.17 25.21
N GLY A 261 28.64 10.05 25.64
CA GLY A 261 29.18 9.15 26.65
C GLY A 261 28.86 9.55 28.09
N ARG A 262 28.12 10.65 28.29
CA ARG A 262 27.72 11.16 29.61
C ARG A 262 26.27 11.61 29.60
N PHE A 263 25.62 11.50 30.75
CA PHE A 263 24.20 11.82 30.90
C PHE A 263 23.91 12.50 32.23
N GLU A 264 22.72 13.08 32.30
CA GLU A 264 22.12 13.67 33.49
C GLU A 264 20.73 13.06 33.69
N LEU A 265 20.46 12.60 34.91
CA LEU A 265 19.20 11.94 35.26
C LEU A 265 18.17 12.96 35.74
N ASP A 266 16.90 12.57 35.64
CA ASP A 266 15.76 13.27 36.23
C ASP A 266 15.68 14.75 35.82
N VAL A 267 16.04 15.07 34.58
CA VAL A 267 16.01 16.45 34.05
C VAL A 267 14.58 16.82 33.66
N PRO A 268 13.99 17.88 34.24
CA PRO A 268 12.63 18.28 33.92
C PRO A 268 12.56 18.88 32.51
N ILE A 269 11.52 18.46 31.78
CA ILE A 269 11.16 19.02 30.48
C ILE A 269 9.70 19.50 30.48
N ASN A 270 9.41 20.49 29.65
CA ASN A 270 8.07 21.07 29.50
C ASN A 270 7.46 20.78 28.12
N ARG A 271 6.18 21.15 27.96
CA ARG A 271 5.43 20.94 26.70
C ARG A 271 6.11 21.60 25.50
N GLU A 272 6.58 22.83 25.63
CA GLU A 272 7.19 23.59 24.54
C GLU A 272 8.46 22.90 24.02
N GLU A 273 9.30 22.40 24.94
CA GLU A 273 10.51 21.65 24.59
C GLU A 273 10.17 20.37 23.79
N ILE A 274 9.11 19.66 24.17
CA ILE A 274 8.63 18.47 23.44
C ILE A 274 8.17 18.88 22.03
N MET A 275 7.34 19.92 21.90
CA MET A 275 6.85 20.39 20.59
C MET A 275 8.00 20.82 19.67
N LEU A 276 8.98 21.56 20.19
CA LEU A 276 10.14 21.99 19.42
C LEU A 276 11.01 20.79 19.00
N SER A 277 11.17 19.80 19.87
CA SER A 277 11.93 18.58 19.57
C SER A 277 11.29 17.71 18.48
N LEU A 278 9.95 17.61 18.46
CA LEU A 278 9.22 16.89 17.41
C LEU A 278 9.27 17.64 16.07
N ASN A 279 9.21 18.98 16.11
CA ASN A 279 9.44 19.79 14.91
C ASN A 279 10.86 19.57 14.36
N HIS A 280 11.89 19.61 15.22
CA HIS A 280 13.27 19.35 14.82
C HIS A 280 13.42 17.95 14.20
N TYR A 281 12.79 16.94 14.81
CA TYR A 281 12.75 15.59 14.26
C TYR A 281 12.16 15.58 12.84
N ASN A 282 11.00 16.21 12.60
CA ASN A 282 10.39 16.28 11.27
C ASN A 282 11.30 16.99 10.25
N THR A 283 11.88 18.15 10.61
CA THR A 283 12.84 18.85 9.76
C THR A 283 14.05 17.96 9.42
N SER A 284 14.53 17.17 10.38
CA SER A 284 15.60 16.21 10.10
C SER A 284 15.13 15.12 9.14
N CYS A 285 13.92 14.58 9.28
CA CYS A 285 13.38 13.58 8.35
C CYS A 285 13.33 14.11 6.92
N GLU A 286 12.89 15.36 6.71
CA GLU A 286 12.85 15.98 5.38
C GLU A 286 14.24 16.06 4.73
N GLN A 287 15.30 16.26 5.52
CA GLN A 287 16.68 16.27 5.02
C GLN A 287 17.15 14.89 4.55
N TYR A 288 16.72 13.80 5.22
CA TYR A 288 17.18 12.42 4.94
C TYR A 288 16.23 11.59 4.06
N THR A 289 14.96 11.99 3.95
CA THR A 289 13.98 11.39 3.01
C THR A 289 14.14 11.89 1.57
N ASN A 290 14.86 13.00 1.35
CA ASN A 290 15.14 13.57 0.02
C ASN A 290 16.10 12.76 -0.88
N SER A 291 16.35 11.48 -0.58
CA SER A 291 17.29 10.64 -1.34
C SER A 291 16.66 9.80 -2.47
N SER A 292 15.35 9.94 -2.76
CA SER A 292 14.75 9.31 -3.95
C SER A 292 13.54 10.07 -4.50
N HIS A 293 13.75 11.25 -5.09
CA HIS A 293 12.73 11.85 -5.93
C HIS A 293 12.66 11.09 -7.27
N TYR A 294 11.61 10.31 -7.49
CA TYR A 294 11.43 9.56 -8.73
C TYR A 294 10.65 10.41 -9.72
N ILE A 295 11.29 10.81 -10.81
CA ILE A 295 10.62 11.44 -11.94
C ILE A 295 10.46 10.37 -13.01
N ALA A 296 9.22 10.09 -13.42
CA ALA A 296 8.93 9.14 -14.49
C ALA A 296 7.97 9.74 -15.51
N THR A 297 8.27 9.52 -16.79
CA THR A 297 7.35 9.76 -17.90
C THR A 297 6.84 8.42 -18.40
N ILE A 298 5.53 8.22 -18.38
CA ILE A 298 4.90 6.98 -18.84
C ILE A 298 4.06 7.29 -20.07
N GLN A 299 4.40 6.63 -21.17
CA GLN A 299 3.59 6.66 -22.37
C GLN A 299 2.42 5.69 -22.23
N LEU A 300 1.20 6.23 -22.27
CA LEU A 300 0.00 5.44 -22.19
C LEU A 300 -0.29 4.75 -23.54
N PRO A 301 -0.76 3.49 -23.53
CA PRO A 301 -1.19 2.85 -24.77
C PRO A 301 -2.49 3.50 -25.28
N ALA A 302 -2.77 3.37 -26.58
CA ALA A 302 -4.01 3.85 -27.16
C ALA A 302 -5.26 3.17 -26.54
N SER A 303 -6.29 3.97 -26.29
CA SER A 303 -7.55 3.55 -25.66
C SER A 303 -8.27 2.48 -26.47
N LYS A 304 -8.51 1.31 -25.85
CA LYS A 304 -9.29 0.21 -26.44
C LYS A 304 -10.70 0.64 -26.82
N SER A 305 -11.33 1.42 -25.95
CA SER A 305 -12.73 1.87 -26.12
C SER A 305 -12.91 2.81 -27.30
N GLU A 306 -11.97 3.74 -27.52
CA GLU A 306 -11.99 4.62 -28.69
C GLU A 306 -11.63 3.87 -29.96
N SER A 307 -10.56 3.07 -29.91
CA SER A 307 -10.05 2.29 -31.03
C SER A 307 -11.11 1.40 -31.66
N ASN A 308 -11.86 0.65 -30.85
CA ASN A 308 -12.91 -0.24 -31.34
C ASN A 308 -14.05 0.51 -32.05
N ARG A 309 -14.40 1.72 -31.57
CA ARG A 309 -15.43 2.55 -32.20
C ARG A 309 -14.93 3.15 -33.50
N LEU A 310 -13.73 3.70 -33.49
CA LEU A 310 -13.11 4.26 -34.68
C LEU A 310 -13.00 3.20 -35.78
N LEU A 311 -12.60 1.96 -35.46
CA LEU A 311 -12.51 0.87 -36.44
C LEU A 311 -13.86 0.59 -37.12
N ILE A 312 -14.97 0.63 -36.38
CA ILE A 312 -16.32 0.49 -36.94
C ILE A 312 -16.66 1.67 -37.84
N LEU A 313 -16.44 2.89 -37.37
CA LEU A 313 -16.68 4.10 -38.16
C LEU A 313 -15.82 4.12 -39.44
N GLN A 314 -14.59 3.60 -39.39
CA GLN A 314 -13.72 3.45 -40.55
C GLN A 314 -14.29 2.44 -41.53
N ALA A 315 -14.74 1.28 -41.04
CA ALA A 315 -15.34 0.27 -41.90
C ALA A 315 -16.67 0.74 -42.53
N LEU A 316 -17.46 1.57 -41.83
CA LEU A 316 -18.70 2.15 -42.35
C LEU A 316 -18.45 3.30 -43.34
N SER A 317 -17.39 4.08 -43.15
CA SER A 317 -17.05 5.21 -44.03
C SER A 317 -16.34 4.79 -45.33
N GLY A 318 -15.84 3.55 -45.40
CA GLY A 318 -15.05 3.07 -46.52
C GLY A 318 -13.68 3.74 -46.57
N ALA A 319 -13.39 4.48 -47.65
CA ALA A 319 -12.11 5.16 -47.83
C ALA A 319 -12.04 6.54 -47.15
N ASN A 320 -13.13 7.01 -46.54
CA ASN A 320 -13.23 8.38 -46.04
C ASN A 320 -12.60 8.57 -44.65
N LEU A 321 -12.56 7.55 -43.79
CA LEU A 321 -11.87 7.66 -42.49
C LEU A 321 -10.63 6.79 -42.47
N LYS A 322 -9.51 7.33 -42.02
CA LYS A 322 -8.29 6.56 -41.73
C LYS A 322 -7.89 6.72 -40.27
N ILE A 323 -7.54 5.61 -39.63
CA ILE A 323 -7.02 5.59 -38.26
C ILE A 323 -5.51 5.39 -38.30
N VAL A 324 -4.77 6.20 -37.55
CA VAL A 324 -3.29 6.13 -37.49
C VAL A 324 -2.73 5.55 -36.19
N ASN A 325 -3.47 5.65 -35.08
CA ASN A 325 -3.11 5.06 -33.79
C ASN A 325 -4.34 4.38 -33.19
N PHE A 326 -4.19 3.12 -32.81
CA PHE A 326 -5.23 2.32 -32.20
C PHE A 326 -4.62 1.25 -31.27
N SER A 327 -5.43 0.78 -30.33
CA SER A 327 -5.04 -0.17 -29.30
C SER A 327 -4.57 -1.50 -29.91
N THR A 328 -3.50 -2.05 -29.36
CA THR A 328 -3.01 -3.40 -29.68
C THR A 328 -3.66 -4.49 -28.82
N ALA A 329 -4.67 -4.14 -28.02
CA ALA A 329 -5.43 -5.11 -27.25
C ALA A 329 -6.03 -6.20 -28.15
N ASN A 330 -6.03 -7.44 -27.67
CA ASN A 330 -6.49 -8.60 -28.45
C ASN A 330 -7.90 -8.42 -29.04
N ASP A 331 -8.84 -7.86 -28.26
CA ASP A 331 -10.20 -7.55 -28.74
C ASP A 331 -10.19 -6.62 -29.96
N THR A 332 -9.31 -5.61 -29.97
CA THR A 332 -9.20 -4.62 -31.05
C THR A 332 -8.62 -5.24 -32.31
N LEU A 333 -7.59 -6.07 -32.17
CA LEU A 333 -6.99 -6.81 -33.29
C LEU A 333 -7.96 -7.81 -33.89
N LEU A 334 -8.71 -8.55 -33.06
CA LEU A 334 -9.75 -9.47 -33.51
C LEU A 334 -10.88 -8.74 -34.24
N LEU A 335 -11.32 -7.58 -33.73
CA LEU A 335 -12.31 -6.74 -34.41
C LEU A 335 -11.81 -6.27 -35.78
N GLN A 336 -10.58 -5.76 -35.86
CA GLN A 336 -9.99 -5.32 -37.12
C GLN A 336 -9.89 -6.46 -38.14
N LYS A 337 -9.47 -7.65 -37.70
CA LYS A 337 -9.41 -8.85 -38.53
C LYS A 337 -10.79 -9.25 -39.04
N ALA A 338 -11.80 -9.21 -38.18
CA ALA A 338 -13.18 -9.52 -38.52
C ALA A 338 -13.74 -8.54 -39.56
N LEU A 339 -13.57 -7.23 -39.37
CA LEU A 339 -14.06 -6.20 -40.29
C LEU A 339 -13.54 -6.37 -41.73
N ASN A 340 -12.33 -6.90 -41.89
CA ASN A 340 -11.72 -7.18 -43.19
C ASN A 340 -12.02 -8.60 -43.73
N SER A 341 -12.75 -9.43 -42.98
CA SER A 341 -12.99 -10.83 -43.34
C SER A 341 -14.06 -10.98 -44.42
N LYS A 342 -13.68 -11.65 -45.52
CA LYS A 342 -14.62 -12.09 -46.56
C LYS A 342 -15.30 -13.43 -46.24
N SER A 343 -14.87 -14.12 -45.19
CA SER A 343 -15.44 -15.42 -44.79
C SER A 343 -16.90 -15.27 -44.35
N LEU A 344 -17.74 -16.27 -44.66
CA LEU A 344 -19.09 -16.39 -44.13
C LEU A 344 -19.05 -16.50 -42.59
N ILE A 345 -18.12 -17.30 -42.07
CA ILE A 345 -17.96 -17.52 -40.63
C ILE A 345 -16.84 -16.62 -40.10
N VAL A 346 -17.18 -15.82 -39.10
CA VAL A 346 -16.29 -14.88 -38.41
C VAL A 346 -16.16 -15.34 -36.96
N ASN A 347 -14.95 -15.80 -36.59
CA ASN A 347 -14.62 -16.14 -35.21
C ASN A 347 -13.93 -14.96 -34.53
N ILE A 348 -14.46 -14.53 -33.40
CA ILE A 348 -13.98 -13.40 -32.59
C ILE A 348 -13.50 -13.84 -31.19
N ASP A 349 -13.33 -15.14 -30.98
CA ASP A 349 -12.92 -15.74 -29.71
C ASP A 349 -13.73 -15.20 -28.52
N ASP A 350 -13.07 -14.59 -27.53
CA ASP A 350 -13.67 -14.03 -26.31
C ASP A 350 -13.97 -12.52 -26.39
N ALA A 351 -13.84 -11.89 -27.56
CA ALA A 351 -13.91 -10.44 -27.73
C ALA A 351 -15.36 -9.92 -27.66
N GLY A 352 -15.85 -9.62 -26.45
CA GLY A 352 -17.25 -9.22 -26.23
C GLY A 352 -17.65 -7.93 -26.94
N THR A 353 -16.75 -6.95 -27.02
CA THR A 353 -16.99 -5.71 -27.78
C THR A 353 -17.06 -5.97 -29.27
N ALA A 354 -16.21 -6.87 -29.80
CA ALA A 354 -16.24 -7.25 -31.20
C ALA A 354 -17.58 -7.91 -31.56
N MET A 355 -18.09 -8.85 -30.75
CA MET A 355 -19.39 -9.49 -30.96
C MET A 355 -20.50 -8.45 -31.18
N ARG A 356 -20.60 -7.50 -30.25
CA ARG A 356 -21.68 -6.50 -30.24
C ARG A 356 -21.56 -5.57 -31.45
N PHE A 357 -20.38 -5.02 -31.67
CA PHE A 357 -20.17 -4.06 -32.75
C PHE A 357 -20.30 -4.69 -34.14
N LEU A 358 -19.76 -5.89 -34.33
CA LEU A 358 -19.87 -6.63 -35.59
C LEU A 358 -21.32 -7.04 -35.90
N THR A 359 -22.12 -7.32 -34.87
CA THR A 359 -23.54 -7.67 -35.04
C THR A 359 -24.29 -6.53 -35.75
N SER A 360 -24.20 -5.30 -35.24
CA SER A 360 -24.84 -4.15 -35.89
C SER A 360 -24.18 -3.79 -37.22
N PHE A 361 -22.85 -3.87 -37.29
CA PHE A 361 -22.09 -3.55 -38.50
C PHE A 361 -22.46 -4.44 -39.70
N TYR A 362 -22.42 -5.76 -39.54
CA TYR A 362 -22.75 -6.67 -40.64
C TYR A 362 -24.23 -6.62 -41.02
N ALA A 363 -25.11 -6.38 -40.04
CA ALA A 363 -26.53 -6.14 -40.31
C ALA A 363 -26.70 -4.92 -41.23
N MET A 364 -26.08 -3.77 -40.90
CA MET A 364 -26.11 -2.56 -41.72
C MET A 364 -25.45 -2.74 -43.09
N ARG A 365 -24.31 -3.45 -43.16
CA ARG A 365 -23.65 -3.80 -44.43
C ARG A 365 -24.48 -4.75 -45.31
N ASN A 366 -25.55 -5.32 -44.75
CA ASN A 366 -26.45 -6.25 -45.39
C ASN A 366 -25.74 -7.51 -45.91
N GLU A 367 -24.74 -7.97 -45.14
CA GLU A 367 -23.90 -9.11 -45.50
C GLU A 367 -24.39 -10.38 -44.79
N HIS A 368 -24.44 -11.51 -45.50
CA HIS A 368 -24.69 -12.81 -44.87
C HIS A 368 -23.44 -13.24 -44.11
N LYS A 369 -23.55 -13.30 -42.78
CA LYS A 369 -22.43 -13.65 -41.88
C LYS A 369 -22.90 -14.50 -40.70
N ILE A 370 -22.03 -15.39 -40.25
CA ILE A 370 -22.16 -16.11 -38.98
C ILE A 370 -21.07 -15.62 -38.06
N VAL A 371 -21.44 -14.98 -36.95
CA VAL A 371 -20.49 -14.50 -35.93
C VAL A 371 -20.50 -15.45 -34.74
N LYS A 372 -19.35 -16.05 -34.46
CA LYS A 372 -19.15 -17.02 -33.36
C LYS A 372 -17.93 -16.68 -32.51
N GLY A 373 -17.77 -17.39 -31.40
CA GLY A 373 -16.60 -17.25 -30.54
C GLY A 373 -16.18 -18.58 -29.93
N THR A 374 -15.50 -18.51 -28.79
CA THR A 374 -15.26 -19.65 -27.92
C THR A 374 -16.56 -20.13 -27.26
N GLU A 375 -16.50 -21.24 -26.53
CA GLU A 375 -17.60 -21.68 -25.66
C GLU A 375 -17.98 -20.64 -24.59
N ARG A 376 -17.02 -19.84 -24.11
CA ARG A 376 -17.30 -18.76 -23.16
C ARG A 376 -18.11 -17.64 -23.82
N MET A 377 -17.81 -17.32 -25.08
CA MET A 377 -18.61 -16.35 -25.85
C MET A 377 -20.05 -16.82 -26.03
N HIS A 378 -20.28 -18.12 -26.21
CA HIS A 378 -21.62 -18.69 -26.35
C HIS A 378 -22.47 -18.61 -25.06
N LYS A 379 -21.89 -18.11 -23.96
CA LYS A 379 -22.59 -17.83 -22.70
C LYS A 379 -22.69 -16.34 -22.40
N ARG A 380 -22.27 -15.46 -23.32
CA ARG A 380 -22.36 -14.00 -23.16
C ARG A 380 -23.61 -13.44 -23.83
N PRO A 381 -24.43 -12.64 -23.11
CA PRO A 381 -25.70 -12.17 -23.62
C PRO A 381 -25.50 -11.15 -24.76
N VAL A 382 -26.30 -11.33 -25.81
CA VAL A 382 -26.47 -10.40 -26.94
C VAL A 382 -27.93 -10.13 -27.28
N HIS A 383 -28.86 -10.70 -26.49
CA HIS A 383 -30.30 -10.67 -26.72
C HIS A 383 -30.82 -9.26 -27.00
N ASP A 384 -30.58 -8.31 -26.09
CA ASP A 384 -31.15 -6.96 -26.20
C ASP A 384 -30.70 -6.22 -27.46
N LEU A 385 -29.47 -6.47 -27.91
CA LEU A 385 -28.97 -5.90 -29.16
C LEU A 385 -29.66 -6.52 -30.37
N VAL A 386 -29.88 -7.83 -30.36
CA VAL A 386 -30.57 -8.54 -31.43
C VAL A 386 -32.03 -8.10 -31.51
N GLU A 387 -32.72 -7.96 -30.38
CA GLU A 387 -34.09 -7.45 -30.33
C GLU A 387 -34.18 -6.01 -30.85
N ALA A 388 -33.22 -5.15 -30.47
CA ALA A 388 -33.13 -3.80 -31.00
C ALA A 388 -32.93 -3.78 -32.53
N LEU A 389 -32.12 -4.68 -33.07
CA LEU A 389 -31.91 -4.80 -34.52
C LEU A 389 -33.13 -5.42 -35.23
N HIS A 390 -33.87 -6.32 -34.58
CA HIS A 390 -35.15 -6.84 -35.08
C HIS A 390 -36.23 -5.75 -35.14
N GLN A 391 -36.31 -4.85 -34.15
CA GLN A 391 -37.21 -3.68 -34.19
C GLN A 391 -36.94 -2.78 -35.41
N ILE A 392 -35.66 -2.62 -35.76
CA ILE A 392 -35.21 -1.88 -36.97
C ILE A 392 -35.60 -2.64 -38.26
N GLY A 393 -35.78 -3.97 -38.18
CA GLY A 393 -36.17 -4.82 -39.31
C GLY A 393 -35.04 -5.69 -39.87
N PHE A 394 -33.89 -5.76 -39.19
CA PHE A 394 -32.84 -6.72 -39.55
C PHE A 394 -33.23 -8.14 -39.18
N ARG A 395 -32.69 -9.12 -39.91
CA ARG A 395 -32.93 -10.54 -39.65
C ARG A 395 -31.68 -11.20 -39.07
N ILE A 396 -31.78 -11.61 -37.81
CA ILE A 396 -30.68 -12.26 -37.07
C ILE A 396 -31.22 -13.50 -36.37
N ASN A 397 -30.62 -14.67 -36.63
CA ASN A 397 -30.98 -15.94 -36.00
C ASN A 397 -29.94 -16.33 -34.95
N TYR A 398 -30.38 -17.00 -33.88
CA TYR A 398 -29.48 -17.72 -32.98
C TYR A 398 -29.25 -19.13 -33.54
N LEU A 399 -27.99 -19.55 -33.65
CA LEU A 399 -27.63 -20.91 -34.09
C LEU A 399 -27.46 -21.88 -32.91
N GLY A 400 -27.51 -21.37 -31.67
CA GLY A 400 -27.43 -22.13 -30.44
C GLY A 400 -28.54 -21.74 -29.47
N GLN A 401 -28.17 -21.44 -28.22
CA GLN A 401 -29.13 -20.99 -27.21
C GLN A 401 -29.66 -19.59 -27.56
N PRO A 402 -31.01 -19.38 -27.55
CA PRO A 402 -31.58 -18.06 -27.75
C PRO A 402 -31.01 -17.02 -26.79
N GLY A 403 -30.68 -15.84 -27.31
CA GLY A 403 -30.08 -14.73 -26.56
C GLY A 403 -28.55 -14.74 -26.48
N PHE A 404 -27.90 -15.78 -27.00
CA PHE A 404 -26.45 -15.97 -26.95
C PHE A 404 -25.85 -16.33 -28.32
N PRO A 405 -24.59 -15.96 -28.61
CA PRO A 405 -23.90 -16.42 -29.81
C PRO A 405 -23.75 -17.96 -29.86
N PRO A 406 -23.53 -18.57 -31.05
CA PRO A 406 -23.36 -17.93 -32.36
C PRO A 406 -24.65 -17.32 -32.92
N ILE A 407 -24.49 -16.25 -33.67
CA ILE A 407 -25.58 -15.60 -34.41
C ILE A 407 -25.33 -15.66 -35.91
N GLU A 408 -26.41 -15.76 -36.68
CA GLU A 408 -26.42 -15.65 -38.13
C GLU A 408 -27.17 -14.38 -38.53
N ILE A 409 -26.52 -13.53 -39.33
CA ILE A 409 -27.06 -12.27 -39.84
C ILE A 409 -27.41 -12.49 -41.30
N ILE A 410 -28.67 -12.27 -41.67
CA ILE A 410 -29.20 -12.55 -43.01
C ILE A 410 -29.54 -11.24 -43.72
N PRO A 411 -29.20 -11.09 -45.01
CA PRO A 411 -29.57 -9.89 -45.78
C PRO A 411 -31.08 -9.66 -45.83
N VAL A 412 -31.46 -8.40 -45.76
CA VAL A 412 -32.85 -7.90 -45.84
C VAL A 412 -32.97 -6.80 -46.89
N ASN A 413 -34.20 -6.36 -47.17
CA ASN A 413 -34.41 -5.16 -47.96
C ASN A 413 -34.18 -3.92 -47.07
N LEU A 414 -33.08 -3.19 -47.32
CA LEU A 414 -32.73 -2.01 -46.51
C LEU A 414 -33.79 -0.89 -46.59
N VAL A 415 -34.53 -0.79 -47.69
CA VAL A 415 -35.54 0.27 -47.88
C VAL A 415 -36.74 0.09 -46.95
N SER A 416 -37.03 -1.14 -46.52
CA SER A 416 -38.13 -1.44 -45.60
C SER A 416 -37.75 -1.33 -44.12
N LEU A 417 -36.55 -0.88 -43.79
CA LEU A 417 -36.12 -0.75 -42.41
C LEU A 417 -36.86 0.39 -41.69
N ASN A 418 -37.26 0.10 -40.45
CA ASN A 418 -37.72 1.11 -39.51
C ASN A 418 -36.54 1.97 -39.05
N ASN A 419 -36.83 3.17 -38.54
CA ASN A 419 -35.82 4.06 -37.98
C ASN A 419 -36.03 4.35 -36.49
N LYS A 420 -36.93 3.62 -35.81
CA LYS A 420 -37.23 3.79 -34.39
C LYS A 420 -36.94 2.51 -33.64
N VAL A 421 -36.24 2.63 -32.52
CA VAL A 421 -35.93 1.52 -31.63
C VAL A 421 -36.07 1.96 -30.18
N THR A 422 -36.61 1.10 -29.34
CA THR A 422 -36.68 1.31 -27.90
C THR A 422 -35.76 0.33 -27.18
N ILE A 423 -34.98 0.84 -26.23
CA ILE A 423 -33.96 0.08 -25.52
C ILE A 423 -33.92 0.50 -24.04
N ASP A 424 -33.67 -0.45 -23.15
CA ASP A 424 -33.52 -0.18 -21.71
C ASP A 424 -32.13 0.44 -21.45
N GLY A 425 -32.08 1.55 -20.70
CA GLY A 425 -30.86 2.30 -20.38
C GLY A 425 -29.97 1.64 -19.33
N SER A 426 -30.50 0.66 -18.60
CA SER A 426 -29.76 -0.12 -17.59
C SER A 426 -28.86 -1.19 -18.22
N ILE A 427 -29.01 -1.45 -19.53
CA ILE A 427 -28.26 -2.49 -20.24
C ILE A 427 -26.86 -2.03 -20.66
N SER A 428 -26.11 -2.94 -21.31
CA SER A 428 -24.74 -2.69 -21.74
C SER A 428 -24.57 -1.44 -22.63
N SER A 429 -23.67 -0.54 -22.22
CA SER A 429 -23.24 0.64 -22.98
C SER A 429 -22.78 0.35 -24.41
N GLN A 430 -22.31 -0.89 -24.65
CA GLN A 430 -21.83 -1.34 -25.95
C GLN A 430 -22.98 -1.56 -26.93
N PHE A 431 -24.18 -1.91 -26.47
CA PHE A 431 -25.35 -2.10 -27.35
C PHE A 431 -25.80 -0.76 -27.94
N ILE A 432 -26.03 0.24 -27.07
CA ILE A 432 -26.43 1.58 -27.50
C ILE A 432 -25.35 2.21 -28.38
N SER A 433 -24.07 2.11 -28.00
CA SER A 433 -22.96 2.61 -28.84
C SER A 433 -22.94 1.96 -30.23
N SER A 434 -23.22 0.65 -30.32
CA SER A 434 -23.27 -0.09 -31.58
C SER A 434 -24.35 0.43 -32.52
N LEU A 435 -25.55 0.69 -31.98
CA LEU A 435 -26.68 1.25 -32.72
C LEU A 435 -26.41 2.69 -33.18
N ILE A 436 -25.85 3.51 -32.30
CA ILE A 436 -25.48 4.90 -32.62
C ILE A 436 -24.51 4.95 -33.82
N MET A 437 -23.48 4.10 -33.85
CA MET A 437 -22.48 4.08 -34.93
C MET A 437 -23.06 3.73 -36.30
N ILE A 438 -24.07 2.84 -36.38
CA ILE A 438 -24.72 2.50 -37.66
C ILE A 438 -25.81 3.51 -38.08
N GLY A 439 -26.24 4.38 -37.16
CA GLY A 439 -27.40 5.27 -37.35
C GLY A 439 -27.30 6.16 -38.59
N ALA A 440 -26.13 6.70 -38.87
CA ALA A 440 -25.91 7.58 -40.03
C ALA A 440 -25.90 6.83 -41.38
N SER A 441 -25.69 5.51 -41.35
CA SER A 441 -25.68 4.65 -42.54
C SER A 441 -27.06 4.07 -42.87
N LEU A 442 -28.03 4.17 -41.95
CA LEU A 442 -29.39 3.70 -42.18
C LEU A 442 -30.13 4.62 -43.18
N PRO A 443 -30.96 4.08 -44.08
CA PRO A 443 -31.63 4.86 -45.12
C PRO A 443 -32.47 6.04 -44.60
N ASN A 444 -33.09 5.88 -43.43
CA ASN A 444 -33.98 6.85 -42.79
C ASN A 444 -33.39 7.42 -41.48
N GLY A 445 -32.08 7.28 -41.27
CA GLY A 445 -31.44 7.57 -39.98
C GLY A 445 -31.89 6.61 -38.87
N LEU A 446 -31.66 7.00 -37.61
CA LEU A 446 -32.07 6.24 -36.43
C LEU A 446 -32.49 7.17 -35.28
N GLU A 447 -33.60 6.82 -34.64
CA GLU A 447 -34.11 7.38 -33.39
C GLU A 447 -34.13 6.25 -32.34
N ILE A 448 -33.36 6.43 -31.28
CA ILE A 448 -33.24 5.47 -30.16
C ILE A 448 -33.95 6.10 -28.96
N THR A 449 -35.02 5.47 -28.49
CA THR A 449 -35.69 5.84 -27.24
C THR A 449 -35.14 4.98 -26.11
N ILE A 450 -34.56 5.62 -25.10
CA ILE A 450 -33.99 4.95 -23.93
C ILE A 450 -34.99 5.00 -22.78
N THR A 451 -35.34 3.83 -22.26
CA THR A 451 -36.21 3.67 -21.08
C THR A 451 -35.39 3.44 -19.82
N GLY A 452 -35.86 3.84 -18.65
CA GLY A 452 -35.12 3.66 -17.39
C GLY A 452 -33.90 4.57 -17.22
N GLU A 453 -33.04 4.24 -16.25
CA GLU A 453 -31.84 5.03 -15.92
C GLU A 453 -30.68 4.70 -16.86
N VAL A 454 -29.97 5.73 -17.35
CA VAL A 454 -28.88 5.58 -18.33
C VAL A 454 -27.56 5.33 -17.59
N ALA A 455 -27.24 4.06 -17.31
CA ALA A 455 -25.96 3.69 -16.71
C ALA A 455 -24.75 3.98 -17.65
N SER A 456 -25.00 4.09 -18.95
CA SER A 456 -23.99 4.14 -20.00
C SER A 456 -23.65 5.52 -20.55
N LYS A 457 -24.08 6.61 -19.89
CA LYS A 457 -23.98 7.97 -20.42
C LYS A 457 -22.57 8.36 -20.93
N PRO A 458 -21.45 8.08 -20.21
CA PRO A 458 -20.12 8.45 -20.68
C PRO A 458 -19.74 7.81 -22.02
N TYR A 459 -20.09 6.54 -22.23
CA TYR A 459 -19.77 5.81 -23.46
C TYR A 459 -20.63 6.23 -24.66
N ILE A 460 -21.88 6.66 -24.41
CA ILE A 460 -22.75 7.25 -25.43
C ILE A 460 -22.14 8.57 -25.91
N LEU A 461 -21.75 9.44 -24.97
CA LEU A 461 -21.13 10.73 -25.28
C LEU A 461 -19.78 10.55 -25.99
N LEU A 462 -18.97 9.57 -25.57
CA LEU A 462 -17.73 9.21 -26.27
C LEU A 462 -18.00 8.82 -27.73
N THR A 463 -19.01 7.98 -27.96
CA THR A 463 -19.38 7.53 -29.31
C THR A 463 -19.79 8.71 -30.18
N ALA A 464 -20.65 9.58 -29.65
CA ALA A 464 -21.11 10.80 -30.34
C ALA A 464 -19.93 11.76 -30.64
N ALA A 465 -18.99 11.92 -29.72
CA ALA A 465 -17.81 12.76 -29.93
C ALA A 465 -16.90 12.21 -31.03
N LEU A 466 -16.67 10.89 -31.07
CA LEU A 466 -15.91 10.25 -32.13
C LEU A 466 -16.61 10.34 -33.49
N MET A 467 -17.94 10.19 -33.53
CA MET A 467 -18.74 10.40 -34.73
C MET A 467 -18.65 11.84 -35.24
N ARG A 468 -18.72 12.84 -34.34
CA ARG A 468 -18.53 14.24 -34.70
C ARG A 468 -17.15 14.49 -35.30
N LYS A 469 -16.09 13.92 -34.70
CA LYS A 469 -14.73 13.96 -35.27
C LYS A 469 -14.65 13.29 -36.65
N ALA A 470 -15.47 12.26 -36.90
CA ALA A 470 -15.63 11.61 -38.21
C ALA A 470 -16.56 12.38 -39.17
N GLY A 471 -17.05 13.55 -38.77
CA GLY A 471 -17.91 14.42 -39.59
C GLY A 471 -19.40 14.09 -39.55
N ILE A 472 -19.84 13.23 -38.63
CA ILE A 472 -21.24 12.81 -38.46
C ILE A 472 -21.83 13.47 -37.20
N GLU A 473 -22.88 14.27 -37.36
CA GLU A 473 -23.57 14.86 -36.21
C GLU A 473 -24.64 13.92 -35.63
N SER A 474 -24.81 13.98 -34.32
CA SER A 474 -25.83 13.25 -33.57
C SER A 474 -26.39 14.12 -32.46
N SER A 475 -27.68 13.95 -32.16
CA SER A 475 -28.37 14.64 -31.08
C SER A 475 -28.57 13.67 -29.91
N ILE A 476 -27.89 13.92 -28.79
CA ILE A 476 -27.92 13.06 -27.60
C ILE A 476 -28.78 13.75 -26.52
N ASN A 477 -30.11 13.65 -26.64
CA ASN A 477 -31.07 14.33 -25.77
C ASN A 477 -31.97 13.33 -25.02
N PHE A 478 -31.47 12.76 -23.93
CA PHE A 478 -32.22 11.74 -23.17
C PHE A 478 -33.66 12.18 -22.81
N PRO A 479 -34.66 11.30 -23.00
CA PRO A 479 -34.52 9.88 -23.31
C PRO A 479 -34.29 9.53 -24.79
N VAL A 480 -34.25 10.51 -25.71
CA VAL A 480 -34.21 10.26 -27.16
C VAL A 480 -32.86 10.63 -27.78
N ILE A 481 -32.28 9.70 -28.54
CA ILE A 481 -31.07 9.93 -29.33
C ILE A 481 -31.45 9.89 -30.81
N THR A 482 -31.08 10.90 -31.58
CA THR A 482 -31.35 10.94 -33.03
C THR A 482 -30.07 11.10 -33.84
N ILE A 483 -29.96 10.30 -34.90
CA ILE A 483 -28.87 10.33 -35.88
C ILE A 483 -29.50 10.36 -37.27
N ALA A 484 -29.35 11.47 -37.99
CA ALA A 484 -29.81 11.57 -39.37
C ALA A 484 -28.86 10.81 -40.30
N LYS A 485 -29.38 10.32 -41.43
CA LYS A 485 -28.56 9.78 -42.53
C LYS A 485 -27.58 10.84 -43.02
N GLN A 486 -26.29 10.51 -43.02
CA GLN A 486 -25.21 11.43 -43.37
C GLN A 486 -24.06 10.66 -44.04
N GLU A 487 -23.32 11.34 -44.90
CA GLU A 487 -22.08 10.80 -45.48
C GLU A 487 -20.88 11.13 -44.60
N TYR A 488 -19.93 10.20 -44.50
CA TYR A 488 -18.69 10.41 -43.77
C TYR A 488 -17.76 11.35 -44.53
N LYS A 489 -17.19 12.33 -43.82
CA LYS A 489 -16.17 13.23 -44.38
C LYS A 489 -14.81 12.55 -44.46
N THR A 490 -14.00 12.95 -45.44
CA THR A 490 -12.60 12.50 -45.52
C THR A 490 -11.79 13.06 -44.36
N THR A 491 -11.32 12.20 -43.45
CA THR A 491 -10.57 12.62 -42.26
C THR A 491 -9.61 11.53 -41.76
N VAL A 492 -8.63 11.95 -40.97
CA VAL A 492 -7.66 11.07 -40.32
C VAL A 492 -7.80 11.25 -38.81
N LEU A 493 -8.06 10.17 -38.08
CA LEU A 493 -8.25 10.21 -36.64
C LEU A 493 -7.25 9.30 -35.91
N SER A 494 -7.02 9.64 -34.65
CA SER A 494 -6.23 8.86 -33.70
C SER A 494 -7.11 8.53 -32.50
N ALA A 495 -6.99 7.31 -31.96
CA ALA A 495 -7.44 7.07 -30.60
C ALA A 495 -6.56 7.88 -29.63
N GLY A 496 -7.17 8.44 -28.59
CA GLY A 496 -6.44 9.03 -27.47
C GLY A 496 -5.88 7.95 -26.53
N ASP A 497 -5.24 8.41 -25.46
CA ASP A 497 -4.57 7.57 -24.48
C ASP A 497 -5.54 6.80 -23.57
N ASP A 498 -5.10 5.64 -23.07
CA ASP A 498 -5.90 4.80 -22.19
C ASP A 498 -5.86 5.32 -20.74
N TRP A 499 -6.69 6.34 -20.49
CA TRP A 499 -6.92 6.89 -19.15
C TRP A 499 -7.49 5.86 -18.15
N THR A 500 -7.97 4.70 -18.60
CA THR A 500 -8.33 3.60 -17.69
C THR A 500 -7.08 3.01 -17.05
N ASN A 501 -6.01 2.81 -17.84
CA ASN A 501 -4.73 2.31 -17.34
C ASN A 501 -3.93 3.37 -16.59
N ALA A 502 -4.21 4.66 -16.79
CA ALA A 502 -3.64 5.74 -16.00
C ALA A 502 -3.91 5.57 -14.48
N SER A 503 -5.03 4.94 -14.10
CA SER A 503 -5.39 4.72 -12.70
C SER A 503 -4.33 3.92 -11.91
N TYR A 504 -3.65 2.96 -12.53
CA TYR A 504 -2.59 2.20 -11.88
C TYR A 504 -1.39 3.10 -11.55
N TRP A 505 -1.03 4.00 -12.47
CA TRP A 505 0.06 4.94 -12.28
C TRP A 505 -0.28 6.01 -11.25
N TYR A 506 -1.52 6.50 -11.23
CA TYR A 506 -1.98 7.36 -10.14
C TYR A 506 -1.92 6.68 -8.78
N SER A 507 -2.21 5.37 -8.72
CA SER A 507 -2.09 4.60 -7.49
C SER A 507 -0.63 4.53 -7.01
N PHE A 508 0.34 4.39 -7.92
CA PHE A 508 1.77 4.45 -7.59
C PHE A 508 2.20 5.80 -7.03
N VAL A 509 1.73 6.91 -7.60
CA VAL A 509 2.02 8.25 -7.08
C VAL A 509 1.38 8.44 -5.71
N ALA A 510 0.13 7.99 -5.53
CA ALA A 510 -0.60 8.15 -4.27
C ALA A 510 0.05 7.41 -3.09
N ILE A 511 0.76 6.31 -3.34
CA ILE A 511 1.48 5.54 -2.30
C ILE A 511 2.95 5.96 -2.15
N SER A 512 3.46 6.84 -3.02
CA SER A 512 4.83 7.33 -2.98
C SER A 512 4.91 8.69 -2.29
N HIS A 513 5.93 8.87 -1.45
CA HIS A 513 6.15 10.14 -0.75
C HIS A 513 6.86 11.19 -1.61
N SER A 514 7.50 10.78 -2.72
CA SER A 514 8.36 11.66 -3.53
C SER A 514 8.43 11.19 -4.99
N THR A 515 7.28 11.11 -5.67
CA THR A 515 7.22 10.79 -7.11
C THR A 515 6.51 11.87 -7.90
N GLU A 516 7.18 12.35 -8.95
CA GLU A 516 6.57 13.12 -10.02
C GLU A 516 6.34 12.19 -11.22
N LEU A 517 5.10 12.18 -11.72
CA LEU A 517 4.70 11.34 -12.83
C LEU A 517 4.09 12.19 -13.93
N ILE A 518 4.65 12.10 -15.13
CA ILE A 518 4.10 12.69 -16.35
C ILE A 518 3.49 11.55 -17.17
N LEU A 519 2.21 11.67 -17.51
CA LEU A 519 1.52 10.75 -18.41
C LEU A 519 1.40 11.40 -19.78
N GLU A 520 1.93 10.74 -20.81
CA GLU A 520 1.93 11.19 -22.20
C GLU A 520 1.32 10.19 -23.16
#